data_AF-A0A438FCE3-F1
#
_entry.id   AF-A0A438FCE3-F1
#
_cell.length_a   1.000
_cell.length_b   1.000
_cell.length_c   1.000
_cell.angle_alpha   90.00
_cell.angle_beta   90.00
_cell.angle_gamma   90.00
#
_symmetry.space_group_name_H-M   'P 1'
#
loop_
_entity.id
_entity.type
_entity.pdbx_description
1 polymer ?
#
loop_
_entity_poly.entity_id
_entity_poly.type
_entity_poly.pdbx_seq_one_letter_code
_entity_poly.pdbx_strand_id
1 'polypeptide(L)'
;MISIWKQRLRFWPAPSSHCAFIAIVVFFIYGIRFALAPRDPKHQDMDRGKHFVLVHGAGHGAWCWYKLVPLLKSFGHSVTALDLGSSGVNPKSLDELASAYDYVQPLMEFVASLPQDEKVVLVGHSYGGLPISLAMESFPQKILVAVFVSAYMPNYISPPITQAQEFLINRIKPESLLDSQLSFGLGLESLPTAVTFGPDYLSVALYQHCQPEDLELAKSLVRPHGLFLEDFAKESLLSKEKFGSVDRVYVVLEKDEVMKEDFQRWVIDDSPPKEVKFIAGADHMVQAWCWYKLVPLLKSFGHRVTALDLGASGVNPKRLDELASVYDYVQPLMEFVASLPQDKKVVLVGHSYGGLAISLAMESFPEKILVRVFVSAYMPNYISPPVTLAQEFFINRSKPESLLDTQLSFGQGLESPPTALTFGPDHLSVALYQNCQPEVCNGVCCVDKASRVVPGRLRQGTDHMVMISRPKELCLCFQEIVQQYN
;
A
#
# COMPACT_ATOMS: atom_id res chain seq x y z
N MET A 1 50.40 44.35 -17.65
CA MET A 1 50.32 42.99 -17.06
C MET A 1 49.57 43.13 -15.74
N ILE A 2 48.39 42.55 -15.52
CA ILE A 2 47.66 41.45 -16.18
C ILE A 2 46.20 41.74 -15.78
N SER A 3 45.26 42.07 -16.67
CA SER A 3 44.78 41.35 -17.87
C SER A 3 44.21 39.98 -17.54
N ILE A 4 43.17 39.55 -18.25
CA ILE A 4 42.40 38.32 -18.00
C ILE A 4 41.46 38.59 -16.81
N TRP A 5 40.25 39.08 -16.99
CA TRP A 5 39.09 38.22 -17.25
C TRP A 5 37.89 38.95 -17.90
N LYS A 6 38.09 40.15 -18.48
CA LYS A 6 37.01 40.90 -19.17
C LYS A 6 36.88 40.70 -20.69
N GLN A 7 37.64 39.78 -21.29
CA GLN A 7 37.46 39.39 -22.71
C GLN A 7 37.83 37.93 -22.94
N ARG A 8 36.83 37.06 -23.03
CA ARG A 8 36.74 35.92 -23.97
C ARG A 8 35.45 35.15 -23.65
N LEU A 9 34.40 35.46 -24.39
CA LEU A 9 33.38 34.54 -24.92
C LEU A 9 32.41 35.37 -25.80
N ARG A 10 32.98 36.11 -26.76
CA ARG A 10 32.33 36.42 -28.03
C ARG A 10 33.06 35.57 -29.06
N PHE A 11 32.52 34.41 -29.41
CA PHE A 11 32.71 33.73 -30.70
C PHE A 11 31.75 32.54 -30.77
N TRP A 12 30.53 32.80 -31.21
CA TRP A 12 29.81 31.91 -32.11
C TRP A 12 28.89 32.77 -32.96
N PRO A 13 28.98 32.74 -34.30
CA PRO A 13 28.03 33.46 -35.14
C PRO A 13 26.65 32.79 -35.01
N ALA A 14 25.61 33.61 -34.91
CA ALA A 14 24.23 33.14 -34.96
C ALA A 14 24.00 32.26 -36.21
N PRO A 15 23.31 31.10 -36.10
CA PRO A 15 22.96 30.33 -37.29
C PRO A 15 22.00 31.15 -38.14
N SER A 16 22.28 31.25 -39.43
CA SER A 16 21.36 31.83 -40.40
C SER A 16 20.04 31.05 -40.40
N SER A 17 18.95 31.79 -40.59
CA SER A 17 17.54 31.37 -40.55
C SER A 17 17.18 30.18 -41.46
N HIS A 18 18.09 29.71 -42.31
CA HIS A 18 17.90 28.54 -43.16
C HIS A 18 18.17 27.19 -42.46
N CYS A 19 19.08 27.13 -41.47
CA CYS A 19 19.37 25.86 -40.76
C CYS A 19 18.25 25.47 -39.78
N ALA A 20 17.56 26.44 -39.19
CA ALA A 20 16.42 26.19 -38.30
C ALA A 20 15.20 25.64 -39.07
N PHE A 21 15.02 26.05 -40.33
CA PHE A 21 13.88 25.62 -41.13
C PHE A 21 14.01 24.17 -41.62
N ILE A 22 15.22 23.72 -41.98
CA ILE A 22 15.49 22.34 -42.40
C ILE A 22 15.32 21.35 -41.23
N ALA A 23 15.72 21.74 -40.01
CA ALA A 23 15.56 20.91 -38.81
C ALA A 23 14.08 20.71 -38.42
N ILE A 24 13.23 21.73 -38.60
CA ILE A 24 11.79 21.66 -38.30
C ILE A 24 11.05 20.76 -39.32
N VAL A 25 11.43 20.81 -40.60
CA VAL A 25 10.80 20.00 -41.65
C VAL A 25 11.15 18.51 -41.51
N VAL A 26 12.39 18.16 -41.12
CA VAL A 26 12.79 16.76 -40.88
C VAL A 26 12.07 16.17 -39.66
N PHE A 27 11.85 16.95 -38.60
CA PHE A 27 11.09 16.52 -37.42
C PHE A 27 9.60 16.28 -37.73
N PHE A 28 8.99 17.09 -38.60
CA PHE A 28 7.61 16.89 -39.02
C PHE A 28 7.43 15.66 -39.92
N ILE A 29 8.37 15.40 -40.85
CA ILE A 29 8.29 14.24 -41.75
C ILE A 29 8.50 12.90 -41.00
N TYR A 30 9.41 12.88 -40.01
CA TYR A 30 9.60 11.68 -39.16
C TYR A 30 8.51 11.52 -38.09
N GLY A 31 7.98 12.62 -37.54
CA GLY A 31 6.88 12.59 -36.58
C GLY A 31 5.57 12.07 -37.17
N ILE A 32 5.27 12.38 -38.43
CA ILE A 32 4.05 11.90 -39.10
C ILE A 32 4.17 10.41 -39.49
N ARG A 33 5.37 9.89 -39.76
CA ARG A 33 5.56 8.44 -40.00
C ARG A 33 5.39 7.58 -38.74
N PHE A 34 5.62 8.13 -37.55
CA PHE A 34 5.35 7.43 -36.28
C PHE A 34 3.88 7.48 -35.86
N ALA A 35 3.10 8.45 -36.37
CA ALA A 35 1.67 8.60 -36.06
C ALA A 35 0.74 7.79 -36.98
N LEU A 36 1.23 7.29 -38.12
CA LEU A 36 0.41 6.60 -39.14
C LEU A 36 0.86 5.18 -39.47
N ALA A 37 1.78 4.59 -38.69
CA ALA A 37 2.08 3.17 -38.80
C ALA A 37 0.88 2.35 -38.27
N PRO A 38 0.30 1.43 -39.07
CA PRO A 38 -0.78 0.58 -38.57
C PRO A 38 -0.24 -0.26 -37.41
N ARG A 39 -0.86 -0.13 -36.23
CA ARG A 39 -0.53 -0.95 -35.07
C ARG A 39 -0.85 -2.40 -35.38
N ASP A 40 0.11 -3.28 -35.09
CA ASP A 40 -0.01 -4.73 -35.24
C ASP A 40 -1.26 -5.25 -34.49
N PRO A 41 -2.19 -5.97 -35.15
CA PRO A 41 -3.44 -6.45 -34.54
C PRO A 41 -3.26 -7.33 -33.30
N LYS A 42 -2.06 -7.86 -33.04
CA LYS A 42 -1.80 -8.71 -31.88
C LYS A 42 -1.73 -7.99 -30.53
N HIS A 43 -1.69 -6.66 -30.50
CA HIS A 43 -1.58 -5.89 -29.24
C HIS A 43 -2.89 -5.27 -28.73
N GLN A 44 -4.03 -5.53 -29.37
CA GLN A 44 -5.32 -4.95 -28.97
C GLN A 44 -6.00 -5.62 -27.76
N ASP A 45 -5.50 -6.75 -27.26
CA ASP A 45 -6.17 -7.53 -26.19
C ASP A 45 -5.61 -7.28 -24.77
N MET A 46 -4.58 -6.44 -24.64
CA MET A 46 -3.95 -6.11 -23.34
C MET A 46 -4.57 -4.87 -22.67
N ASP A 47 -5.61 -4.28 -23.26
CA ASP A 47 -6.19 -2.98 -22.86
C ASP A 47 -7.45 -3.12 -21.97
N ARG A 48 -7.67 -4.31 -21.39
CA ARG A 48 -8.68 -4.51 -20.32
C ARG A 48 -7.97 -5.02 -19.07
N GLY A 49 -8.01 -4.22 -18.00
CA GLY A 49 -7.58 -4.66 -16.69
C GLY A 49 -8.26 -5.95 -16.25
N LYS A 50 -7.58 -6.75 -15.42
CA LYS A 50 -8.10 -8.01 -14.90
C LYS A 50 -8.86 -7.79 -13.59
N HIS A 51 -9.67 -8.75 -13.20
CA HIS A 51 -10.37 -8.73 -11.91
C HIS A 51 -9.67 -9.65 -10.92
N PHE A 52 -9.11 -9.08 -9.85
CA PHE A 52 -8.48 -9.81 -8.76
C PHE A 52 -9.49 -10.09 -7.64
N VAL A 53 -9.52 -11.33 -7.18
CA VAL A 53 -10.31 -11.75 -6.02
C VAL A 53 -9.33 -12.21 -4.94
N LEU A 54 -9.27 -11.45 -3.85
CA LEU A 54 -8.29 -11.62 -2.78
C LEU A 54 -8.93 -12.33 -1.59
N VAL A 55 -8.32 -13.44 -1.18
CA VAL A 55 -8.81 -14.35 -0.14
C VAL A 55 -7.78 -14.47 0.97
N HIS A 56 -8.16 -14.04 2.17
CA HIS A 56 -7.30 -13.96 3.35
C HIS A 56 -6.94 -15.34 3.92
N GLY A 57 -5.89 -15.37 4.75
CA GLY A 57 -5.50 -16.52 5.56
C GLY A 57 -6.28 -16.67 6.86
N ALA A 58 -5.87 -17.66 7.67
CA ALA A 58 -6.48 -17.95 8.97
C ALA A 58 -6.52 -16.71 9.87
N GLY A 59 -7.62 -16.53 10.60
CA GLY A 59 -7.81 -15.48 11.59
C GLY A 59 -7.89 -14.04 11.06
N HIS A 60 -7.75 -13.84 9.75
CA HIS A 60 -7.79 -12.53 9.09
C HIS A 60 -9.13 -12.31 8.37
N GLY A 61 -9.26 -11.17 7.69
CA GLY A 61 -10.39 -10.82 6.82
C GLY A 61 -9.92 -10.03 5.60
N ALA A 62 -10.85 -9.55 4.79
CA ALA A 62 -10.63 -8.67 3.63
C ALA A 62 -9.73 -7.46 3.98
N TRP A 63 -9.81 -6.99 5.23
CA TRP A 63 -9.01 -5.88 5.75
C TRP A 63 -7.50 -6.08 5.60
N CYS A 64 -6.98 -7.31 5.57
CA CYS A 64 -5.53 -7.52 5.44
C CYS A 64 -5.01 -7.06 4.06
N TRP A 65 -5.89 -6.94 3.07
CA TRP A 65 -5.56 -6.49 1.71
C TRP A 65 -5.63 -4.97 1.53
N TYR A 66 -5.89 -4.19 2.57
CA TYR A 66 -6.21 -2.76 2.46
C TYR A 66 -5.13 -1.92 1.75
N LYS A 67 -3.85 -2.32 1.82
CA LYS A 67 -2.76 -1.66 1.09
C LYS A 67 -2.61 -2.15 -0.36
N LEU A 68 -2.92 -3.42 -0.63
CA LEU A 68 -2.78 -4.02 -1.97
C LEU A 68 -3.95 -3.64 -2.90
N VAL A 69 -5.17 -3.58 -2.38
CA VAL A 69 -6.37 -3.22 -3.15
C VAL A 69 -6.21 -1.89 -3.91
N PRO A 70 -5.83 -0.77 -3.28
CA PRO A 70 -5.68 0.48 -4.01
C PRO A 70 -4.54 0.44 -5.03
N LEU A 71 -3.48 -0.36 -4.80
CA LEU A 71 -2.37 -0.53 -5.75
C LEU A 71 -2.77 -1.32 -6.99
N LEU A 72 -3.44 -2.46 -6.81
CA LEU A 72 -3.95 -3.24 -7.94
C LEU A 72 -5.00 -2.45 -8.72
N LYS A 73 -5.88 -1.74 -8.00
CA LYS A 73 -6.79 -0.80 -8.64
C LYS A 73 -5.99 0.21 -9.42
N SER A 74 -4.97 0.88 -8.87
CA SER A 74 -4.04 1.80 -9.56
C SER A 74 -3.14 1.17 -10.66
N PHE A 75 -3.36 -0.10 -11.03
CA PHE A 75 -2.80 -0.79 -12.21
C PHE A 75 -3.87 -1.24 -13.23
N GLY A 76 -5.12 -0.79 -13.06
CA GLY A 76 -6.17 -0.90 -14.08
C GLY A 76 -7.16 -1.96 -13.74
N HIS A 77 -6.95 -2.62 -12.62
CA HIS A 77 -7.59 -3.86 -12.27
C HIS A 77 -8.82 -3.61 -11.40
N SER A 78 -9.89 -4.34 -11.65
CA SER A 78 -10.94 -4.47 -10.65
C SER A 78 -10.43 -5.38 -9.53
N VAL A 79 -10.82 -5.08 -8.30
CA VAL A 79 -10.36 -5.83 -7.13
C VAL A 79 -11.49 -6.01 -6.15
N THR A 80 -11.73 -7.26 -5.77
CA THR A 80 -12.64 -7.66 -4.72
C THR A 80 -11.85 -8.38 -3.63
N ALA A 81 -11.86 -7.86 -2.40
CA ALA A 81 -11.36 -8.56 -1.23
C ALA A 81 -12.56 -9.06 -0.43
N LEU A 82 -12.57 -10.35 -0.07
CA LEU A 82 -13.74 -10.99 0.55
C LEU A 82 -13.46 -11.36 1.99
N ASP A 83 -14.47 -11.21 2.84
CA ASP A 83 -14.53 -11.86 4.15
C ASP A 83 -15.20 -13.22 4.00
N LEU A 84 -14.47 -14.28 4.38
CA LEU A 84 -15.03 -15.63 4.46
C LEU A 84 -15.93 -15.79 5.70
N GLY A 85 -16.58 -16.95 5.84
CA GLY A 85 -17.39 -17.25 7.02
C GLY A 85 -16.58 -17.02 8.31
N SER A 86 -17.23 -16.43 9.32
CA SER A 86 -16.63 -16.07 10.61
C SER A 86 -15.35 -15.22 10.58
N SER A 87 -15.07 -14.57 9.46
CA SER A 87 -13.84 -13.81 9.22
C SER A 87 -14.13 -12.33 9.00
N GLY A 88 -13.18 -11.44 9.34
CA GLY A 88 -13.36 -9.98 9.24
C GLY A 88 -14.70 -9.49 9.79
N VAL A 89 -15.49 -8.79 8.98
CA VAL A 89 -16.81 -8.26 9.38
C VAL A 89 -17.98 -9.23 9.06
N ASN A 90 -17.71 -10.48 8.67
CA ASN A 90 -18.74 -11.48 8.49
C ASN A 90 -19.53 -11.67 9.82
N PRO A 91 -20.87 -11.62 9.78
CA PRO A 91 -21.67 -11.59 11.00
C PRO A 91 -21.69 -12.93 11.75
N LYS A 92 -21.40 -14.06 11.08
CA LYS A 92 -21.39 -15.37 11.73
C LYS A 92 -20.22 -15.47 12.70
N SER A 93 -20.41 -16.05 13.87
CA SER A 93 -19.32 -16.50 14.73
C SER A 93 -18.81 -17.88 14.30
N LEU A 94 -17.71 -18.35 14.89
CA LEU A 94 -17.11 -19.63 14.50
C LEU A 94 -18.01 -20.82 14.87
N ASP A 95 -18.72 -20.75 15.99
CA ASP A 95 -19.67 -21.75 16.47
C ASP A 95 -20.95 -21.86 15.62
N GLU A 96 -21.24 -20.83 14.81
CA GLU A 96 -22.34 -20.86 13.83
C GLU A 96 -21.94 -21.54 12.51
N LEU A 97 -20.67 -21.88 12.30
CA LEU A 97 -20.22 -22.60 11.11
C LEU A 97 -20.35 -24.11 11.33
N ALA A 98 -21.20 -24.77 10.55
CA ALA A 98 -21.40 -26.21 10.63
C ALA A 98 -20.33 -27.00 9.87
N SER A 99 -19.67 -26.39 8.88
CA SER A 99 -18.66 -27.03 8.05
C SER A 99 -17.72 -26.05 7.33
N ALA A 100 -16.70 -26.58 6.66
CA ALA A 100 -15.87 -25.82 5.71
C ALA A 100 -16.71 -25.15 4.61
N TYR A 101 -17.87 -25.69 4.25
CA TYR A 101 -18.74 -25.09 3.22
C TYR A 101 -19.29 -23.73 3.67
N ASP A 102 -19.67 -23.58 4.95
CA ASP A 102 -20.11 -22.30 5.50
C ASP A 102 -18.97 -21.28 5.54
N TYR A 103 -17.74 -21.76 5.78
CA TYR A 103 -16.54 -20.93 5.72
C TYR A 103 -16.27 -20.41 4.31
N VAL A 104 -16.30 -21.28 3.29
CA VAL A 104 -15.98 -20.87 1.90
C VAL A 104 -17.15 -20.22 1.16
N GLN A 105 -18.37 -20.31 1.70
CA GLN A 105 -19.61 -19.85 1.06
C GLN A 105 -19.49 -18.46 0.41
N PRO A 106 -18.96 -17.41 1.08
CA PRO A 106 -18.89 -16.06 0.48
C PRO A 106 -18.07 -16.02 -0.83
N LEU A 107 -16.97 -16.79 -0.90
CA LEU A 107 -16.17 -16.91 -2.12
C LEU A 107 -16.95 -17.65 -3.22
N MET A 108 -17.62 -18.74 -2.87
CA MET A 108 -18.36 -19.55 -3.84
C MET A 108 -19.54 -18.78 -4.44
N GLU A 109 -20.28 -18.06 -3.60
CA GLU A 109 -21.39 -17.19 -4.04
C GLU A 109 -20.89 -16.07 -4.94
N PHE A 110 -19.78 -15.42 -4.56
CA PHE A 110 -19.18 -14.37 -5.37
C PHE A 110 -18.77 -14.89 -6.76
N VAL A 111 -18.00 -15.98 -6.84
CA VAL A 111 -17.54 -16.53 -8.13
C VAL A 111 -18.72 -17.06 -8.96
N ALA A 112 -19.72 -17.66 -8.32
CA ALA A 112 -20.96 -18.08 -8.98
C ALA A 112 -21.71 -16.88 -9.60
N SER A 113 -21.72 -15.72 -8.94
CA SER A 113 -22.42 -14.51 -9.39
C SER A 113 -21.76 -13.79 -10.58
N LEU A 114 -20.48 -14.07 -10.86
CA LEU A 114 -19.77 -13.45 -11.99
C LEU A 114 -20.44 -13.77 -13.34
N PRO A 115 -20.43 -12.85 -14.31
CA PRO A 115 -20.84 -13.12 -15.68
C PRO A 115 -20.14 -14.35 -16.27
N GLN A 116 -20.80 -15.06 -17.19
CA GLN A 116 -20.29 -16.32 -17.75
C GLN A 116 -18.99 -16.14 -18.56
N ASP A 117 -18.79 -14.96 -19.14
CA ASP A 117 -17.64 -14.57 -19.94
C ASP A 117 -16.54 -13.86 -19.13
N GLU A 118 -16.79 -13.56 -17.85
CA GLU A 118 -15.81 -12.94 -16.96
C GLU A 118 -14.89 -13.98 -16.33
N LYS A 119 -13.58 -13.72 -16.40
CA LYS A 119 -12.55 -14.51 -15.71
C LYS A 119 -11.79 -13.68 -14.71
N VAL A 120 -11.58 -14.25 -13.52
CA VAL A 120 -10.87 -13.61 -12.41
C VAL A 120 -9.48 -14.21 -12.16
N VAL A 121 -8.60 -13.40 -11.56
CA VAL A 121 -7.37 -13.85 -10.92
C VAL A 121 -7.70 -14.12 -9.45
N LEU A 122 -7.65 -15.39 -9.03
CA LEU A 122 -7.81 -15.73 -7.62
C LEU A 122 -6.47 -15.59 -6.91
N VAL A 123 -6.46 -14.96 -5.73
CA VAL A 123 -5.27 -14.84 -4.88
C VAL A 123 -5.60 -15.32 -3.49
N GLY A 124 -4.95 -16.40 -3.05
CA GLY A 124 -5.11 -16.97 -1.71
C GLY A 124 -3.82 -16.83 -0.92
N HIS A 125 -3.92 -16.22 0.26
CA HIS A 125 -2.81 -16.11 1.22
C HIS A 125 -2.92 -17.18 2.31
N SER A 126 -1.82 -17.85 2.66
CA SER A 126 -1.78 -18.80 3.78
C SER A 126 -2.90 -19.85 3.68
N TYR A 127 -3.73 -19.96 4.71
CA TYR A 127 -4.90 -20.85 4.73
C TYR A 127 -5.93 -20.57 3.61
N GLY A 128 -5.95 -19.36 3.05
CA GLY A 128 -6.78 -18.94 1.91
C GLY A 128 -6.52 -19.73 0.62
N GLY A 129 -5.42 -20.49 0.56
CA GLY A 129 -5.16 -21.46 -0.50
C GLY A 129 -6.18 -22.60 -0.61
N LEU A 130 -6.77 -23.05 0.51
CA LEU A 130 -7.77 -24.12 0.51
C LEU A 130 -9.11 -23.67 -0.12
N PRO A 131 -9.71 -22.53 0.30
CA PRO A 131 -10.91 -22.00 -0.34
C PRO A 131 -10.76 -21.74 -1.85
N ILE A 132 -9.66 -21.12 -2.29
CA ILE A 132 -9.48 -20.86 -3.74
C ILE A 132 -9.35 -22.15 -4.53
N SER A 133 -8.84 -23.23 -3.94
CA SER A 133 -8.76 -24.54 -4.58
C SER A 133 -10.15 -25.16 -4.80
N LEU A 134 -11.07 -24.99 -3.85
CA LEU A 134 -12.47 -25.40 -4.04
C LEU A 134 -13.20 -24.55 -5.09
N ALA A 135 -12.88 -23.26 -5.17
CA ALA A 135 -13.39 -22.38 -6.22
C ALA A 135 -12.86 -22.79 -7.61
N MET A 136 -11.58 -23.20 -7.70
CA MET A 136 -10.99 -23.78 -8.92
C MET A 136 -11.68 -25.07 -9.35
N GLU A 137 -12.02 -25.95 -8.41
CA GLU A 137 -12.78 -27.16 -8.72
C GLU A 137 -14.20 -26.85 -9.21
N SER A 138 -14.87 -25.88 -8.59
CA SER A 138 -16.29 -25.60 -8.87
C SER A 138 -16.50 -24.72 -10.10
N PHE A 139 -15.57 -23.81 -10.38
CA PHE A 139 -15.68 -22.80 -11.42
C PHE A 139 -14.41 -22.65 -12.28
N PRO A 140 -13.78 -23.74 -12.77
CA PRO A 140 -12.51 -23.67 -13.50
C PRO A 140 -12.57 -22.73 -14.72
N GLN A 141 -13.73 -22.66 -15.38
CA GLN A 141 -13.97 -21.80 -16.55
C GLN A 141 -13.97 -20.30 -16.23
N LYS A 142 -14.23 -19.91 -14.98
CA LYS A 142 -14.28 -18.51 -14.51
C LYS A 142 -12.96 -18.03 -13.93
N ILE A 143 -11.94 -18.89 -13.88
CA ILE A 143 -10.66 -18.57 -13.25
C ILE A 143 -9.60 -18.50 -14.34
N LEU A 144 -8.97 -17.33 -14.45
CA LEU A 144 -7.88 -17.09 -15.39
C LEU A 144 -6.59 -17.76 -14.92
N VAL A 145 -6.28 -17.57 -13.64
CA VAL A 145 -5.10 -18.12 -12.94
C VAL A 145 -5.34 -18.04 -11.44
N ALA A 146 -4.80 -18.98 -10.68
CA ALA A 146 -4.80 -18.97 -9.22
C ALA A 146 -3.40 -18.70 -8.67
N VAL A 147 -3.29 -17.73 -7.77
CA VAL A 147 -2.05 -17.29 -7.14
C VAL A 147 -2.06 -17.66 -5.66
N PHE A 148 -1.07 -18.45 -5.24
CA PHE A 148 -0.89 -18.93 -3.88
C PHE A 148 0.27 -18.15 -3.24
N VAL A 149 -0.02 -17.28 -2.27
CA VAL A 149 0.97 -16.41 -1.61
C VAL A 149 1.29 -16.98 -0.24
N SER A 150 2.48 -17.59 -0.11
CA SER A 150 2.87 -18.38 1.07
C SER A 150 1.68 -19.16 1.65
N ALA A 151 1.08 -19.99 0.81
CA ALA A 151 -0.21 -20.61 1.04
C ALA A 151 -0.12 -22.13 0.95
N TYR A 152 -1.10 -22.83 1.52
CA TYR A 152 -1.32 -24.24 1.19
C TYR A 152 -1.79 -24.32 -0.27
N MET A 153 -1.10 -25.13 -1.06
CA MET A 153 -1.43 -25.33 -2.47
C MET A 153 -1.65 -26.83 -2.69
N PRO A 154 -2.87 -27.34 -2.45
CA PRO A 154 -3.20 -28.74 -2.61
C PRO A 154 -2.84 -29.30 -3.99
N ASN A 155 -2.74 -30.63 -4.08
CA ASN A 155 -2.78 -31.35 -5.34
C ASN A 155 -4.12 -32.11 -5.46
N TYR A 156 -4.41 -32.68 -6.63
CA TYR A 156 -5.63 -33.46 -6.88
C TYR A 156 -5.45 -34.97 -6.60
N ILE A 157 -4.30 -35.38 -6.09
CA ILE A 157 -3.94 -36.79 -5.83
C ILE A 157 -4.23 -37.16 -4.38
N SER A 158 -4.04 -36.21 -3.47
CA SER A 158 -4.22 -36.36 -2.02
C SER A 158 -5.36 -35.46 -1.53
N PRO A 159 -5.93 -35.73 -0.34
CA PRO A 159 -6.92 -34.84 0.26
C PRO A 159 -6.40 -33.39 0.37
N PRO A 160 -7.23 -32.36 0.13
CA PRO A 160 -6.80 -30.96 0.16
C PRO A 160 -6.07 -30.54 1.43
N ILE A 161 -6.41 -31.14 2.57
CA ILE A 161 -5.83 -30.79 3.86
C ILE A 161 -4.43 -31.35 4.11
N THR A 162 -3.92 -32.24 3.25
CA THR A 162 -2.67 -33.00 3.48
C THR A 162 -1.50 -32.10 3.90
N GLN A 163 -1.30 -30.97 3.21
CA GLN A 163 -0.21 -30.04 3.51
C GLN A 163 -0.41 -29.32 4.86
N ALA A 164 -1.65 -29.00 5.22
CA ALA A 164 -1.95 -28.40 6.53
C ALA A 164 -1.79 -29.41 7.68
N GLN A 165 -2.12 -30.67 7.45
CA GLN A 165 -1.85 -31.76 8.41
C GLN A 165 -0.35 -31.97 8.59
N GLU A 166 0.43 -32.02 7.50
CA GLU A 166 1.89 -32.08 7.56
C GLU A 166 2.46 -30.91 8.37
N PHE A 167 1.95 -29.70 8.14
CA PHE A 167 2.35 -28.52 8.89
C PHE A 167 2.05 -28.66 10.39
N LEU A 168 0.81 -29.01 10.74
CA LEU A 168 0.35 -29.13 12.14
C LEU A 168 1.07 -30.24 12.90
N ILE A 169 1.33 -31.39 12.26
CA ILE A 169 1.89 -32.58 12.90
C ILE A 169 3.41 -32.50 12.97
N ASN A 170 4.06 -32.09 11.87
CA ASN A 170 5.51 -32.24 11.71
C ASN A 170 6.28 -30.92 11.76
N ARG A 171 5.63 -29.77 11.58
CA ARG A 171 6.30 -28.47 11.47
C ARG A 171 6.01 -27.50 12.62
N ILE A 172 4.84 -27.58 13.23
CA ILE A 172 4.52 -26.80 14.43
C ILE A 172 5.15 -27.44 15.66
N LYS A 173 5.90 -26.65 16.41
CA LYS A 173 6.34 -27.01 17.76
C LYS A 173 5.49 -26.26 18.78
N PRO A 174 5.13 -26.85 19.93
CA PRO A 174 4.34 -26.15 20.95
C PRO A 174 4.95 -24.80 21.32
N GLU A 175 6.27 -24.70 21.40
CA GLU A 175 6.99 -23.47 21.76
C GLU A 175 6.89 -22.38 20.68
N SER A 176 6.66 -22.75 19.41
CA SER A 176 6.52 -21.77 18.32
C SER A 176 5.15 -21.08 18.29
N LEU A 177 4.16 -21.58 19.04
CA LEU A 177 2.82 -20.99 19.10
C LEU A 177 2.74 -19.79 20.04
N LEU A 178 3.75 -19.60 20.91
CA LEU A 178 3.81 -18.54 21.91
C LEU A 178 2.51 -18.47 22.74
N ASP A 179 1.75 -17.38 22.59
CA ASP A 179 0.50 -17.11 23.29
C ASP A 179 -0.76 -17.46 22.47
N SER A 180 -0.59 -18.08 21.30
CA SER A 180 -1.70 -18.59 20.49
C SER A 180 -2.36 -19.80 21.13
N GLN A 181 -3.68 -19.89 20.99
CA GLN A 181 -4.49 -20.94 21.60
C GLN A 181 -5.04 -21.88 20.54
N LEU A 182 -4.87 -23.18 20.78
CA LEU A 182 -5.50 -24.24 20.00
C LEU A 182 -6.76 -24.73 20.72
N SER A 183 -7.85 -24.91 19.99
CA SER A 183 -9.09 -25.49 20.50
C SER A 183 -9.26 -26.92 20.00
N PHE A 184 -9.66 -27.82 20.89
CA PHE A 184 -9.79 -29.26 20.63
C PHE A 184 -11.25 -29.71 20.80
N GLY A 185 -12.14 -29.21 19.95
CA GLY A 185 -13.58 -29.49 20.01
C GLY A 185 -13.96 -30.97 19.87
N LEU A 186 -13.07 -31.79 19.32
CA LEU A 186 -13.23 -33.24 19.15
C LEU A 186 -12.49 -34.05 20.24
N GLY A 187 -11.92 -33.40 21.24
CA GLY A 187 -11.14 -34.02 22.32
C GLY A 187 -9.63 -33.79 22.18
N LEU A 188 -8.91 -33.86 23.30
CA LEU A 188 -7.47 -33.54 23.39
C LEU A 188 -6.55 -34.52 22.63
N GLU A 189 -7.03 -35.74 22.37
CA GLU A 189 -6.30 -36.75 21.60
C GLU A 189 -6.46 -36.56 20.08
N SER A 190 -7.28 -35.61 19.65
CA SER A 190 -7.52 -35.28 18.24
C SER A 190 -6.71 -34.07 17.80
N LEU A 191 -6.58 -33.87 16.48
CA LEU A 191 -5.98 -32.65 15.94
C LEU A 191 -6.80 -31.41 16.34
N PRO A 192 -6.16 -30.24 16.45
CA PRO A 192 -6.86 -29.02 16.80
C PRO A 192 -7.96 -28.70 15.77
N THR A 193 -9.10 -28.25 16.29
CA THR A 193 -10.28 -27.86 15.52
C THR A 193 -10.29 -26.38 15.17
N ALA A 194 -9.62 -25.54 15.98
CA ALA A 194 -9.52 -24.11 15.74
C ALA A 194 -8.22 -23.55 16.32
N VAL A 195 -7.86 -22.36 15.86
CA VAL A 195 -6.73 -21.57 16.36
C VAL A 195 -7.17 -20.14 16.61
N THR A 196 -6.70 -19.56 17.71
CA THR A 196 -6.77 -18.12 18.00
C THR A 196 -5.35 -17.60 18.13
N PHE A 197 -4.95 -16.67 17.26
CA PHE A 197 -3.61 -16.11 17.29
C PHE A 197 -3.46 -15.11 18.44
N GLY A 198 -2.43 -15.29 19.26
CA GLY A 198 -2.09 -14.38 20.33
C GLY A 198 -1.23 -13.20 19.85
N PRO A 199 -1.26 -12.05 20.55
CA PRO A 199 -0.49 -10.87 20.20
C PRO A 199 1.03 -11.09 20.07
N ASP A 200 1.64 -11.94 20.89
CA ASP A 200 3.09 -12.21 20.80
C ASP A 200 3.42 -13.03 19.54
N TYR A 201 2.60 -14.05 19.24
CA TYR A 201 2.70 -14.81 18.00
C TYR A 201 2.50 -13.94 16.76
N LEU A 202 1.49 -13.05 16.76
CA LEU A 202 1.29 -12.10 15.68
C LEU A 202 2.54 -11.23 15.45
N SER A 203 3.14 -10.72 16.54
CA SER A 203 4.30 -9.84 16.46
C SER A 203 5.57 -10.56 15.96
N VAL A 204 5.81 -11.80 16.39
CA VAL A 204 7.08 -12.50 16.16
C VAL A 204 7.06 -13.34 14.88
N ALA A 205 5.90 -13.89 14.51
CA ALA A 205 5.79 -14.84 13.40
C ALA A 205 5.09 -14.30 12.15
N LEU A 206 4.08 -13.42 12.31
CA LEU A 206 3.28 -12.92 11.20
C LEU A 206 3.70 -11.51 10.73
N TYR A 207 3.92 -10.60 11.67
CA TYR A 207 4.10 -9.16 11.43
C TYR A 207 5.52 -8.66 11.77
N GLN A 208 6.51 -9.54 11.86
CA GLN A 208 7.89 -9.24 12.28
C GLN A 208 8.62 -8.21 11.41
N HIS A 209 8.16 -7.97 10.19
CA HIS A 209 8.70 -6.96 9.27
C HIS A 209 7.65 -5.93 8.83
N CYS A 210 6.46 -5.98 9.44
CA CYS A 210 5.41 -4.99 9.26
C CYS A 210 5.60 -3.78 10.18
N GLN A 211 4.84 -2.72 9.92
CA GLN A 211 4.87 -1.55 10.80
C GLN A 211 4.06 -1.83 12.08
N PRO A 212 4.38 -1.17 13.21
CA PRO A 212 3.62 -1.34 14.45
C PRO A 212 2.11 -1.10 14.28
N GLU A 213 1.71 -0.16 13.42
CA GLU A 213 0.29 0.14 13.16
C GLU A 213 -0.44 -1.03 12.49
N ASP A 214 0.25 -1.77 11.62
CA ASP A 214 -0.32 -2.96 10.99
C ASP A 214 -0.52 -4.07 12.02
N LEU A 215 0.42 -4.22 12.96
CA LEU A 215 0.31 -5.17 14.06
C LEU A 215 -0.84 -4.78 15.02
N GLU A 216 -0.97 -3.51 15.38
CA GLU A 216 -2.07 -3.05 16.24
C GLU A 216 -3.43 -3.19 15.56
N LEU A 217 -3.50 -2.88 14.26
CA LEU A 217 -4.69 -3.15 13.46
C LEU A 217 -5.03 -4.65 13.51
N ALA A 218 -4.04 -5.52 13.30
CA ALA A 218 -4.25 -6.96 13.36
C ALA A 218 -4.74 -7.42 14.72
N LYS A 219 -4.11 -7.00 15.81
CA LYS A 219 -4.52 -7.32 17.20
C LYS A 219 -5.99 -6.95 17.46
N SER A 220 -6.49 -5.88 16.85
CA SER A 220 -7.88 -5.43 17.00
C SER A 220 -8.89 -6.18 16.12
N LEU A 221 -8.45 -6.86 15.06
CA LEU A 221 -9.32 -7.42 14.02
C LEU A 221 -9.21 -8.94 13.86
N VAL A 222 -8.17 -9.59 14.40
CA VAL A 222 -8.05 -11.04 14.31
C VAL A 222 -9.19 -11.75 15.04
N ARG A 223 -9.65 -12.85 14.46
CA ARG A 223 -10.74 -13.68 15.01
C ARG A 223 -10.30 -15.14 15.13
N PRO A 224 -10.92 -15.94 16.01
CA PRO A 224 -10.72 -17.38 16.02
C PRO A 224 -11.02 -18.00 14.65
N HIS A 225 -10.20 -18.96 14.23
CA HIS A 225 -10.32 -19.61 12.93
C HIS A 225 -10.49 -21.11 13.06
N GLY A 226 -11.53 -21.67 12.43
CA GLY A 226 -11.74 -23.11 12.34
C GLY A 226 -10.80 -23.75 11.32
N LEU A 227 -10.16 -24.86 11.68
CA LEU A 227 -9.23 -25.58 10.81
C LEU A 227 -9.91 -26.58 9.88
N PHE A 228 -11.19 -26.89 10.11
CA PHE A 228 -12.07 -27.74 9.29
C PHE A 228 -11.39 -29.00 8.71
N LEU A 229 -10.55 -29.65 9.51
CA LEU A 229 -9.64 -30.68 9.03
C LEU A 229 -10.39 -31.87 8.42
N GLU A 230 -11.48 -32.31 9.06
CA GLU A 230 -12.29 -33.43 8.60
C GLU A 230 -13.02 -33.13 7.28
N ASP A 231 -13.50 -31.90 7.10
CA ASP A 231 -14.20 -31.52 5.88
C ASP A 231 -13.25 -31.49 4.68
N PHE A 232 -12.06 -30.93 4.85
CA PHE A 232 -11.04 -30.89 3.80
C PHE A 232 -10.26 -32.21 3.66
N ALA A 233 -10.46 -33.19 4.55
CA ALA A 233 -9.89 -34.55 4.43
C ALA A 233 -10.69 -35.47 3.51
N LYS A 234 -11.88 -35.06 3.07
CA LYS A 234 -12.71 -35.85 2.15
C LYS A 234 -11.97 -36.07 0.84
N GLU A 235 -11.82 -37.34 0.46
CA GLU A 235 -11.22 -37.72 -0.82
C GLU A 235 -12.04 -37.17 -2.01
N SER A 236 -11.40 -36.98 -3.15
CA SER A 236 -12.03 -36.53 -4.40
C SER A 236 -12.64 -35.11 -4.37
N LEU A 237 -12.26 -34.26 -3.41
CA LEU A 237 -12.66 -32.85 -3.40
C LEU A 237 -12.05 -32.04 -4.55
N LEU A 238 -10.92 -32.48 -5.11
CA LEU A 238 -10.23 -31.83 -6.22
C LEU A 238 -9.98 -32.87 -7.32
N SER A 239 -10.21 -32.48 -8.57
CA SER A 239 -10.03 -33.34 -9.73
C SER A 239 -8.94 -32.81 -10.65
N LYS A 240 -8.35 -33.71 -11.44
CA LYS A 240 -7.39 -33.33 -12.48
C LYS A 240 -8.07 -32.49 -13.57
N GLU A 241 -9.32 -32.82 -13.89
CA GLU A 241 -10.09 -32.25 -14.99
C GLU A 241 -10.55 -30.82 -14.70
N LYS A 242 -10.85 -30.47 -13.45
CA LYS A 242 -11.30 -29.13 -13.07
C LYS A 242 -10.22 -28.35 -12.34
N PHE A 243 -9.94 -28.66 -11.07
CA PHE A 243 -8.86 -28.00 -10.32
C PHE A 243 -7.52 -28.04 -11.06
N GLY A 244 -7.16 -29.22 -11.59
CA GLY A 244 -5.90 -29.42 -12.31
C GLY A 244 -5.80 -28.67 -13.65
N SER A 245 -6.92 -28.21 -14.21
CA SER A 245 -6.96 -27.46 -15.48
C SER A 245 -6.62 -25.97 -15.32
N VAL A 246 -6.72 -25.44 -14.10
CA VAL A 246 -6.43 -24.03 -13.81
C VAL A 246 -4.95 -23.85 -13.57
N ASP A 247 -4.34 -22.90 -14.30
CA ASP A 247 -2.94 -22.53 -14.09
C ASP A 247 -2.74 -21.99 -12.65
N ARG A 248 -1.71 -22.52 -11.98
CA ARG A 248 -1.33 -22.11 -10.62
C ARG A 248 0.00 -21.37 -10.62
N VAL A 249 0.10 -20.30 -9.84
CA VAL A 249 1.34 -19.57 -9.57
C VAL A 249 1.57 -19.57 -8.07
N TYR A 250 2.78 -19.88 -7.63
CA TYR A 250 3.15 -19.77 -6.22
C TYR A 250 4.06 -18.56 -5.99
N VAL A 251 3.84 -17.82 -4.91
CA VAL A 251 4.67 -16.68 -4.49
C VAL A 251 5.31 -17.03 -3.16
N VAL A 252 6.63 -17.20 -3.19
CA VAL A 252 7.45 -17.51 -2.02
C VAL A 252 7.84 -16.23 -1.27
N LEU A 253 7.73 -16.26 0.04
CA LEU A 253 8.13 -15.17 0.95
C LEU A 253 9.36 -15.60 1.75
N GLU A 254 10.49 -14.91 1.57
CA GLU A 254 11.80 -15.35 2.09
C GLU A 254 11.89 -15.37 3.63
N LYS A 255 11.27 -14.40 4.30
CA LYS A 255 11.38 -14.19 5.75
C LYS A 255 10.11 -14.58 6.50
N ASP A 256 9.32 -15.46 5.89
CA ASP A 256 8.15 -16.03 6.52
C ASP A 256 8.56 -16.95 7.69
N GLU A 257 8.09 -16.63 8.90
CA GLU A 257 8.36 -17.40 10.11
C GLU A 257 7.22 -18.37 10.46
N VAL A 258 6.07 -18.28 9.76
CA VAL A 258 4.96 -19.23 9.87
C VAL A 258 5.19 -20.38 8.91
N MET A 259 5.09 -20.10 7.61
CA MET A 259 5.34 -21.05 6.53
C MET A 259 6.75 -20.80 6.04
N LYS A 260 7.74 -21.35 6.77
CA LYS A 260 9.17 -21.16 6.44
C LYS A 260 9.48 -21.56 5.00
N GLU A 261 10.53 -20.97 4.44
CA GLU A 261 10.90 -21.17 3.03
C GLU A 261 11.06 -22.66 2.68
N ASP A 262 11.60 -23.49 3.58
CA ASP A 262 11.74 -24.93 3.38
C ASP A 262 10.38 -25.63 3.27
N PHE A 263 9.39 -25.21 4.06
CA PHE A 263 8.03 -25.70 3.96
C PHE A 263 7.32 -25.21 2.69
N GLN A 264 7.48 -23.94 2.31
CA GLN A 264 6.96 -23.42 1.04
C GLN A 264 7.54 -24.18 -0.17
N ARG A 265 8.84 -24.51 -0.14
CA ARG A 265 9.48 -25.35 -1.17
C ARG A 265 8.91 -26.76 -1.20
N TRP A 266 8.69 -27.38 -0.03
CA TRP A 266 8.04 -28.68 0.05
C TRP A 266 6.62 -28.67 -0.53
N VAL A 267 5.83 -27.62 -0.26
CA VAL A 267 4.49 -27.41 -0.87
C VAL A 267 4.58 -27.33 -2.40
N ILE A 268 5.59 -26.63 -2.93
CA ILE A 268 5.83 -26.53 -4.38
C ILE A 268 6.21 -27.89 -4.98
N ASP A 269 7.04 -28.66 -4.29
CA ASP A 269 7.49 -29.99 -4.76
C ASP A 269 6.33 -31.00 -4.74
N ASP A 270 5.46 -30.94 -3.72
CA ASP A 270 4.26 -31.78 -3.59
C ASP A 270 3.17 -31.44 -4.63
N SER A 271 2.99 -30.15 -4.93
CA SER A 271 2.01 -29.68 -5.94
C SER A 271 2.64 -28.68 -6.91
N PRO A 272 3.39 -29.15 -7.93
CA PRO A 272 4.09 -28.25 -8.83
C PRO A 272 3.17 -27.21 -9.52
N PRO A 273 3.45 -25.90 -9.38
CA PRO A 273 2.74 -24.83 -10.08
C PRO A 273 3.33 -24.61 -11.48
N LYS A 274 2.64 -23.81 -12.29
CA LYS A 274 3.15 -23.38 -13.61
C LYS A 274 4.31 -22.39 -13.47
N GLU A 275 4.24 -21.51 -12.47
CA GLU A 275 5.29 -20.55 -12.18
C GLU A 275 5.49 -20.39 -10.67
N VAL A 276 6.73 -20.09 -10.29
CA VAL A 276 7.10 -19.69 -8.93
C VAL A 276 7.69 -18.28 -8.99
N LYS A 277 7.20 -17.39 -8.14
CA LYS A 277 7.75 -16.05 -7.89
C LYS A 277 8.32 -15.99 -6.49
N PHE A 278 9.20 -15.03 -6.26
CA PHE A 278 9.91 -14.88 -5.00
C PHE A 278 9.91 -13.41 -4.58
N ILE A 279 9.60 -13.14 -3.31
CA ILE A 279 9.67 -11.82 -2.71
C ILE A 279 10.70 -11.86 -1.58
N ALA A 280 11.87 -11.30 -1.87
CA ALA A 280 12.98 -11.22 -0.93
C ALA A 280 12.62 -10.29 0.24
N GLY A 281 13.00 -10.69 1.46
CA GLY A 281 12.81 -9.90 2.67
C GLY A 281 11.37 -9.77 3.20
N ALA A 282 10.37 -10.32 2.51
CA ALA A 282 8.98 -10.27 2.97
C ALA A 282 8.71 -11.28 4.09
N ASP A 283 7.97 -10.84 5.12
CA ASP A 283 7.39 -11.69 6.16
C ASP A 283 6.10 -12.37 5.68
N HIS A 284 5.38 -13.05 6.59
CA HIS A 284 4.14 -13.75 6.27
C HIS A 284 3.04 -12.80 5.77
N MET A 285 3.04 -11.53 6.20
CA MET A 285 1.99 -10.54 5.91
C MET A 285 2.41 -9.55 4.82
N VAL A 286 2.89 -10.07 3.69
CA VAL A 286 3.35 -9.30 2.52
C VAL A 286 2.33 -8.26 1.99
N GLN A 287 1.05 -8.46 2.26
CA GLN A 287 -0.04 -7.53 1.91
C GLN A 287 -0.16 -6.33 2.85
N ALA A 288 0.24 -6.47 4.12
CA ALA A 288 0.45 -5.36 5.06
C ALA A 288 1.84 -4.74 4.87
N TRP A 289 2.75 -5.46 4.23
CA TRP A 289 4.06 -5.01 3.81
C TRP A 289 3.96 -3.99 2.66
N CYS A 290 3.60 -2.76 2.97
CA CYS A 290 3.61 -1.66 2.02
C CYS A 290 3.88 -0.30 2.69
N TRP A 291 5.17 0.00 2.95
CA TRP A 291 5.88 1.28 2.71
C TRP A 291 7.30 1.15 3.34
N TYR A 292 8.42 1.69 2.85
CA TYR A 292 8.71 2.91 2.11
C TYR A 292 9.78 2.67 1.04
N LYS A 293 9.63 3.27 -0.14
CA LYS A 293 10.79 3.54 -1.01
C LYS A 293 11.61 4.71 -0.47
N LEU A 294 11.00 5.76 0.07
CA LEU A 294 11.74 7.01 0.40
C LEU A 294 12.72 6.86 1.57
N VAL A 295 12.26 6.41 2.75
CA VAL A 295 13.12 6.32 3.95
C VAL A 295 14.25 5.30 3.77
N PRO A 296 14.01 4.05 3.33
CA PRO A 296 15.05 3.12 2.92
C PRO A 296 15.94 3.64 1.79
N LEU A 297 15.43 4.35 0.78
CA LEU A 297 16.25 4.91 -0.30
C LEU A 297 17.16 6.04 0.20
N LEU A 298 16.67 6.96 1.03
CA LEU A 298 17.51 7.97 1.68
C LEU A 298 18.53 7.35 2.63
N LYS A 299 18.13 6.33 3.39
CA LYS A 299 19.06 5.53 4.22
C LYS A 299 20.10 4.80 3.36
N SER A 300 19.72 4.28 2.19
CA SER A 300 20.64 3.63 1.24
C SER A 300 21.66 4.60 0.65
N PHE A 301 21.33 5.90 0.63
CA PHE A 301 22.26 6.98 0.27
C PHE A 301 23.09 7.49 1.46
N GLY A 302 23.05 6.81 2.60
CA GLY A 302 23.84 7.14 3.79
C GLY A 302 23.21 8.20 4.69
N HIS A 303 21.97 8.61 4.45
CA HIS A 303 21.30 9.61 5.30
C HIS A 303 20.61 8.96 6.51
N ARG A 304 20.77 9.56 7.69
CA ARG A 304 19.96 9.21 8.86
C ARG A 304 18.62 9.94 8.75
N VAL A 305 17.55 9.17 8.60
CA VAL A 305 16.18 9.70 8.44
C VAL A 305 15.31 9.25 9.60
N THR A 306 14.65 10.22 10.23
CA THR A 306 13.67 10.03 11.30
C THR A 306 12.35 10.62 10.85
N ALA A 307 11.29 9.80 10.84
CA ALA A 307 9.91 10.26 10.71
C ALA A 307 9.31 10.39 12.11
N LEU A 308 8.56 11.46 12.35
CA LEU A 308 7.98 11.76 13.66
C LEU A 308 6.47 11.88 13.53
N ASP A 309 5.77 11.21 14.44
CA ASP A 309 4.34 11.42 14.64
C ASP A 309 4.12 12.62 15.56
N LEU A 310 3.42 13.62 15.02
CA LEU A 310 2.99 14.81 15.76
C LEU A 310 1.84 14.45 16.72
N GLY A 311 1.52 15.34 17.66
CA GLY A 311 0.44 15.14 18.62
C GLY A 311 -0.88 14.74 17.95
N ALA A 312 -1.56 13.73 18.50
CA ALA A 312 -2.79 13.17 17.93
C ALA A 312 -2.72 12.74 16.46
N SER A 313 -1.52 12.41 15.98
CA SER A 313 -1.27 11.83 14.64
C SER A 313 -0.53 10.51 14.77
N GLY A 314 -0.74 9.58 13.82
CA GLY A 314 -0.03 8.30 13.78
C GLY A 314 -0.18 7.51 15.09
N VAL A 315 0.94 7.04 15.66
CA VAL A 315 0.97 6.31 16.94
C VAL A 315 1.16 7.22 18.16
N ASN A 316 1.07 8.54 18.00
CA ASN A 316 1.16 9.43 19.14
C ASN A 316 -0.01 9.17 20.11
N PRO A 317 0.24 8.96 21.41
CA PRO A 317 -0.79 8.53 22.36
C PRO A 317 -1.79 9.63 22.71
N LYS A 318 -1.47 10.91 22.42
CA LYS A 318 -2.39 12.02 22.68
C LYS A 318 -3.60 11.92 21.77
N ARG A 319 -4.79 12.18 22.31
CA ARG A 319 -6.01 12.30 21.49
C ARG A 319 -6.21 13.73 21.02
N LEU A 320 -7.03 13.91 19.98
CA LEU A 320 -7.30 15.24 19.40
C LEU A 320 -7.94 16.19 20.42
N ASP A 321 -8.80 15.68 21.31
CA ASP A 321 -9.45 16.43 22.40
C ASP A 321 -8.49 16.82 23.52
N GLU A 322 -7.27 16.26 23.55
CA GLU A 322 -6.22 16.60 24.51
C GLU A 322 -5.26 17.67 23.98
N LEU A 323 -5.39 18.08 22.71
CA LEU A 323 -4.57 19.14 22.13
C LEU A 323 -5.20 20.51 22.39
N ALA A 324 -4.64 21.25 23.36
CA ALA A 324 -5.10 22.61 23.68
C ALA A 324 -4.56 23.67 22.70
N SER A 325 -3.47 23.37 22.00
CA SER A 325 -2.79 24.32 21.11
C SER A 325 -2.00 23.64 19.98
N VAL A 326 -1.57 24.43 19.00
CA VAL A 326 -0.63 23.97 17.98
C VAL A 326 0.71 23.52 18.58
N TYR A 327 1.09 24.01 19.76
CA TYR A 327 2.30 23.58 20.45
C TYR A 327 2.18 22.16 20.98
N ASP A 328 0.99 21.73 21.42
CA ASP A 328 0.73 20.34 21.80
C ASP A 328 0.82 19.40 20.61
N TYR A 329 0.37 19.88 19.44
CA TYR A 329 0.50 19.18 18.17
C TYR A 329 1.98 19.04 17.76
N VAL A 330 2.77 20.11 17.79
CA VAL A 330 4.18 20.05 17.35
C VAL A 330 5.17 19.60 18.43
N GLN A 331 4.71 19.35 19.65
CA GLN A 331 5.56 18.99 20.79
C GLN A 331 6.57 17.87 20.48
N PRO A 332 6.19 16.74 19.85
CA PRO A 332 7.14 15.67 19.55
C PRO A 332 8.29 16.13 18.64
N LEU A 333 8.01 17.00 17.68
CA LEU A 333 9.03 17.61 16.81
C LEU A 333 9.95 18.54 17.62
N MET A 334 9.38 19.38 18.48
CA MET A 334 10.15 20.31 19.30
C MET A 334 11.08 19.58 20.27
N GLU A 335 10.57 18.56 20.95
CA GLU A 335 11.35 17.72 21.87
C GLU A 335 12.47 16.99 21.13
N PHE A 336 12.18 16.44 19.94
CA PHE A 336 13.18 15.78 19.12
C PHE A 336 14.31 16.75 18.74
N VAL A 337 13.99 17.94 18.20
CA VAL A 337 15.01 18.93 17.81
C VAL A 337 15.77 19.46 19.03
N ALA A 338 15.08 19.67 20.16
CA ALA A 338 15.72 20.05 21.41
C ALA A 338 16.72 19.00 21.92
N SER A 339 16.40 17.70 21.74
CA SER A 339 17.26 16.58 22.15
C SER A 339 18.54 16.42 21.34
N LEU A 340 18.60 17.02 20.14
CA LEU A 340 19.78 16.91 19.27
C LEU A 340 21.01 17.58 19.92
N PRO A 341 22.21 16.97 19.82
CA PRO A 341 23.46 17.61 20.23
C PRO A 341 23.67 18.97 19.57
N GLN A 342 24.37 19.87 20.25
CA GLN A 342 24.47 21.28 19.83
C GLN A 342 25.26 21.49 18.52
N ASP A 343 26.14 20.55 18.17
CA ASP A 343 26.89 20.51 16.91
C ASP A 343 26.10 19.84 15.76
N LYS A 344 24.98 19.19 16.07
CA LYS A 344 24.17 18.47 15.08
C LYS A 344 23.12 19.40 14.48
N LYS A 345 23.20 19.54 13.16
CA LYS A 345 22.16 20.18 12.35
C LYS A 345 21.37 19.15 11.57
N VAL A 346 20.08 19.43 11.37
CA VAL A 346 19.17 18.56 10.62
C VAL A 346 18.57 19.28 9.41
N VAL A 347 18.25 18.49 8.38
CA VAL A 347 17.39 18.93 7.30
C VAL A 347 15.96 18.65 7.73
N LEU A 348 15.16 19.71 7.92
CA LEU A 348 13.74 19.56 8.24
C LEU A 348 12.93 19.52 6.95
N VAL A 349 12.08 18.51 6.82
CA VAL A 349 11.21 18.32 5.67
C VAL A 349 9.76 18.36 6.15
N GLY A 350 8.99 19.34 5.66
CA GLY A 350 7.58 19.49 5.95
C GLY A 350 6.76 19.26 4.69
N HIS A 351 5.74 18.40 4.78
CA HIS A 351 4.76 18.18 3.71
C HIS A 351 3.39 18.70 4.12
N SER A 352 2.63 19.30 3.20
CA SER A 352 1.29 19.81 3.48
C SER A 352 1.26 20.71 4.73
N TYR A 353 0.39 20.42 5.69
CA TYR A 353 0.30 21.10 6.99
C TYR A 353 1.58 21.01 7.83
N GLY A 354 2.40 19.98 7.62
CA GLY A 354 3.71 19.83 8.24
C GLY A 354 4.68 20.96 7.92
N GLY A 355 4.43 21.75 6.87
CA GLY A 355 5.16 23.00 6.61
C GLY A 355 5.05 24.02 7.75
N LEU A 356 3.88 24.13 8.39
CA LEU A 356 3.70 25.01 9.55
C LEU A 356 4.45 24.46 10.77
N ALA A 357 4.43 23.13 10.97
CA ALA A 357 5.12 22.48 12.06
C ALA A 357 6.64 22.69 11.99
N ILE A 358 7.25 22.47 10.83
CA ILE A 358 8.69 22.72 10.67
C ILE A 358 9.02 24.20 10.79
N SER A 359 8.10 25.11 10.43
CA SER A 359 8.31 26.55 10.57
C SER A 359 8.38 26.99 12.04
N LEU A 360 7.57 26.39 12.92
CA LEU A 360 7.66 26.63 14.36
C LEU A 360 8.98 26.11 14.94
N ALA A 361 9.42 24.92 14.50
CA ALA A 361 10.70 24.36 14.91
C ALA A 361 11.89 25.19 14.42
N MET A 362 11.80 25.76 13.22
CA MET A 362 12.80 26.67 12.66
C MET A 362 12.95 27.97 13.46
N GLU A 363 11.84 28.53 13.94
CA GLU A 363 11.85 29.72 14.79
C GLU A 363 12.44 29.41 16.17
N SER A 364 12.14 28.22 16.70
CA SER A 364 12.54 27.83 18.05
C SER A 364 13.98 27.33 18.15
N PHE A 365 14.52 26.73 17.09
CA PHE A 365 15.86 26.12 17.06
C PHE A 365 16.66 26.47 15.79
N PRO A 366 16.77 27.75 15.40
CA PRO A 366 17.35 28.16 14.11
C PRO A 366 18.80 27.65 13.92
N GLU A 367 19.56 27.53 15.00
CA GLU A 367 20.95 27.05 15.01
C GLU A 367 21.08 25.54 14.70
N LYS A 368 20.02 24.75 14.95
CA LYS A 368 20.00 23.30 14.73
C LYS A 368 19.45 22.92 13.35
N ILE A 369 18.98 23.88 12.55
CA ILE A 369 18.40 23.60 11.23
C ILE A 369 19.41 23.94 10.14
N LEU A 370 19.85 22.94 9.39
CA LEU A 370 20.77 23.10 8.26
C LEU A 370 20.02 23.65 7.03
N VAL A 371 18.94 22.96 6.66
CA VAL A 371 18.11 23.28 5.49
C VAL A 371 16.65 22.98 5.82
N ARG A 372 15.76 23.73 5.17
CA ARG A 372 14.31 23.65 5.31
C ARG A 372 13.75 23.25 3.96
N VAL A 373 12.98 22.17 3.92
CA VAL A 373 12.41 21.64 2.68
C VAL A 373 10.90 21.59 2.82
N PHE A 374 10.20 22.42 2.03
CA PHE A 374 8.75 22.45 1.95
C PHE A 374 8.32 21.65 0.72
N VAL A 375 7.63 20.54 0.94
CA VAL A 375 7.17 19.64 -0.13
C VAL A 375 5.66 19.78 -0.23
N SER A 376 5.14 20.46 -1.26
CA SER A 376 3.70 20.72 -1.39
C SER A 376 3.08 21.20 -0.06
N ALA A 377 3.78 22.09 0.64
CA ALA A 377 3.52 22.41 2.05
C ALA A 377 3.18 23.88 2.26
N TYR A 378 2.49 24.17 3.35
CA TYR A 378 2.24 25.52 3.79
C TYR A 378 3.56 26.17 4.21
N MET A 379 3.96 27.20 3.49
CA MET A 379 5.15 27.99 3.80
C MET A 379 4.69 29.35 4.33
N PRO A 380 4.67 29.57 5.65
CA PRO A 380 4.29 30.85 6.22
C PRO A 380 5.26 31.95 5.78
N ASN A 381 4.72 33.13 5.49
CA ASN A 381 5.52 34.32 5.24
C ASN A 381 5.73 35.09 6.56
N TYR A 382 6.71 35.98 6.59
CA TYR A 382 7.05 36.76 7.80
C TYR A 382 6.08 37.93 8.07
N ILE A 383 5.07 38.13 7.23
CA ILE A 383 4.18 39.29 7.25
C ILE A 383 2.84 38.94 7.92
N SER A 384 2.40 37.69 7.82
CA SER A 384 1.11 37.24 8.35
C SER A 384 1.27 36.08 9.34
N PRO A 385 0.43 36.02 10.40
CA PRO A 385 0.36 34.85 11.27
C PRO A 385 0.20 33.54 10.48
N PRO A 386 0.83 32.43 10.88
CA PRO A 386 0.73 31.15 10.16
C PRO A 386 -0.72 30.67 9.96
N VAL A 387 -1.60 31.01 10.90
CA VAL A 387 -3.04 30.69 10.85
C VAL A 387 -3.78 31.44 9.74
N THR A 388 -3.27 32.61 9.29
CA THR A 388 -3.91 33.41 8.24
C THR A 388 -3.92 32.67 6.90
N LEU A 389 -2.85 31.93 6.57
CA LEU A 389 -2.82 31.10 5.34
C LEU A 389 -3.78 29.91 5.41
N ALA A 390 -3.92 29.29 6.58
CA ALA A 390 -4.87 28.21 6.79
C ALA A 390 -6.32 28.73 6.76
N GLN A 391 -6.59 29.87 7.41
CA GLN A 391 -7.89 30.54 7.40
C GLN A 391 -8.27 31.02 6.01
N GLU A 392 -7.38 31.64 5.25
CA GLU A 392 -7.63 32.01 3.86
C GLU A 392 -7.94 30.78 2.99
N PHE A 393 -7.27 29.66 3.23
CA PHE A 393 -7.57 28.40 2.55
C PHE A 393 -9.00 27.91 2.86
N PHE A 394 -9.40 27.89 4.13
CA PHE A 394 -10.74 27.44 4.54
C PHE A 394 -11.86 28.43 4.18
N ILE A 395 -11.57 29.75 4.18
CA ILE A 395 -12.53 30.83 3.88
C ILE A 395 -12.70 31.04 2.37
N ASN A 396 -11.63 30.92 1.56
CA ASN A 396 -11.74 31.11 0.10
C ASN A 396 -12.15 29.84 -0.65
N ARG A 397 -12.02 28.64 -0.06
CA ARG A 397 -12.50 27.37 -0.62
C ARG A 397 -13.79 26.85 0.03
N SER A 398 -14.52 27.67 0.80
CA SER A 398 -15.84 27.32 1.34
C SER A 398 -16.97 27.34 0.28
N LYS A 399 -16.66 27.04 -0.98
CA LYS A 399 -17.70 26.61 -1.91
C LYS A 399 -18.02 25.15 -1.59
N PRO A 400 -19.28 24.78 -1.35
CA PRO A 400 -19.67 23.40 -1.01
C PRO A 400 -19.10 22.35 -1.98
N GLU A 401 -18.94 22.73 -3.25
CA GLU A 401 -18.43 21.90 -4.33
C GLU A 401 -16.94 21.49 -4.19
N SER A 402 -16.10 22.25 -3.46
CA SER A 402 -14.66 21.96 -3.33
C SER A 402 -14.27 21.15 -2.10
N LEU A 403 -15.21 20.88 -1.20
CA LEU A 403 -14.96 20.04 -0.02
C LEU A 403 -15.23 18.56 -0.31
N LEU A 404 -15.91 18.24 -1.42
CA LEU A 404 -16.35 16.87 -1.74
C LEU A 404 -17.09 16.29 -0.52
N ASP A 405 -16.67 15.13 -0.05
CA ASP A 405 -17.19 14.43 1.13
C ASP A 405 -16.41 14.74 2.43
N THR A 406 -15.61 15.81 2.45
CA THR A 406 -14.88 16.24 3.65
C THR A 406 -15.85 16.78 4.70
N GLN A 407 -15.78 16.21 5.90
CA GLN A 407 -16.54 16.68 7.06
C GLN A 407 -15.72 17.67 7.86
N LEU A 408 -16.35 18.77 8.28
CA LEU A 408 -15.74 19.76 9.16
C LEU A 408 -16.32 19.61 10.57
N SER A 409 -15.45 19.59 11.57
CA SER A 409 -15.85 19.58 12.98
C SER A 409 -15.69 20.97 13.58
N PHE A 410 -16.69 21.40 14.36
CA PHE A 410 -16.76 22.73 14.94
C PHE A 410 -16.79 22.63 16.47
N GLY A 411 -15.64 22.33 17.07
CA GLY A 411 -15.52 22.12 18.52
C GLY A 411 -15.91 23.33 19.38
N GLN A 412 -15.97 24.53 18.80
CA GLN A 412 -16.40 25.76 19.47
C GLN A 412 -17.71 26.35 18.89
N GLY A 413 -18.55 25.48 18.30
CA GLY A 413 -19.83 25.88 17.69
C GLY A 413 -19.71 26.33 16.23
N LEU A 414 -20.84 26.31 15.52
CA LEU A 414 -20.92 26.52 14.06
C LEU A 414 -20.52 27.94 13.61
N GLU A 415 -20.50 28.91 14.52
CA GLU A 415 -20.06 30.29 14.22
C GLU A 415 -18.54 30.48 14.32
N SER A 416 -17.82 29.49 14.86
CA SER A 416 -16.36 29.48 14.94
C SER A 416 -15.74 28.77 13.73
N PRO A 417 -14.47 29.04 13.36
CA PRO A 417 -13.77 28.26 12.35
C PRO A 417 -13.74 26.76 12.70
N PRO A 418 -13.67 25.86 11.70
CA PRO A 418 -13.58 24.43 11.96
C PRO A 418 -12.31 24.10 12.74
N THR A 419 -12.45 23.25 13.76
CA THR A 419 -11.36 22.81 14.64
C THR A 419 -10.71 21.52 14.15
N ALA A 420 -11.42 20.75 13.34
CA ALA A 420 -10.90 19.55 12.69
C ALA A 420 -11.59 19.33 11.35
N LEU A 421 -10.97 18.49 10.52
CA LEU A 421 -11.53 18.04 9.27
C LEU A 421 -11.28 16.54 9.13
N THR A 422 -12.25 15.85 8.54
CA THR A 422 -12.16 14.45 8.18
C THR A 422 -12.34 14.36 6.67
N PHE A 423 -11.26 14.04 5.96
CA PHE A 423 -11.33 13.82 4.51
C PHE A 423 -12.14 12.57 4.23
N GLY A 424 -13.14 12.68 3.37
CA GLY A 424 -13.84 11.50 2.86
C GLY A 424 -13.12 10.87 1.66
N PRO A 425 -13.51 9.64 1.27
CA PRO A 425 -12.98 8.92 0.11
C PRO A 425 -12.88 9.73 -1.21
N ASP A 426 -13.86 10.56 -1.53
CA ASP A 426 -13.87 11.33 -2.77
C ASP A 426 -12.81 12.43 -2.71
N HIS A 427 -12.69 13.13 -1.58
CA HIS A 427 -11.64 14.13 -1.39
C HIS A 427 -10.24 13.53 -1.45
N LEU A 428 -10.05 12.36 -0.84
CA LEU A 428 -8.77 11.65 -0.89
C LEU A 428 -8.38 11.33 -2.34
N SER A 429 -9.27 10.70 -3.09
CA SER A 429 -8.99 10.26 -4.47
C SER A 429 -8.78 11.44 -5.44
N VAL A 430 -9.64 12.44 -5.40
CA VAL A 430 -9.66 13.53 -6.40
C VAL A 430 -8.66 14.63 -6.08
N ALA A 431 -8.44 14.97 -4.82
CA ALA A 431 -7.63 16.14 -4.43
C ALA A 431 -6.23 15.78 -3.93
N LEU A 432 -6.05 14.66 -3.24
CA LEU A 432 -4.78 14.32 -2.58
C LEU A 432 -3.95 13.30 -3.38
N TYR A 433 -4.61 12.31 -3.97
CA TYR A 433 -3.98 11.19 -4.69
C TYR A 433 -4.21 11.22 -6.21
N GLN A 434 -4.52 12.38 -6.79
CA GLN A 434 -4.94 12.53 -8.20
C GLN A 434 -3.92 12.02 -9.24
N ASN A 435 -2.62 12.07 -8.93
CA ASN A 435 -1.53 11.70 -9.85
C ASN A 435 -0.66 10.55 -9.33
N CYS A 436 -0.95 10.02 -8.14
CA CYS A 436 -0.82 8.60 -7.87
C CYS A 436 -1.59 7.93 -9.00
N GLN A 437 -0.90 7.11 -9.78
CA GLN A 437 -1.43 6.57 -11.05
C GLN A 437 -2.92 6.19 -10.93
N PRO A 438 -3.80 6.71 -11.80
CA PRO A 438 -5.24 6.63 -11.59
C PRO A 438 -5.82 5.38 -12.22
N GLU A 439 -5.96 4.31 -11.46
CA GLU A 439 -6.93 3.26 -11.81
C GLU A 439 -7.85 2.94 -10.61
N VAL A 440 -8.00 3.91 -9.70
CA VAL A 440 -9.11 4.01 -8.74
C VAL A 440 -10.02 5.17 -9.19
N CYS A 441 -11.30 4.86 -9.37
CA CYS A 441 -12.44 5.73 -9.70
C CYS A 441 -12.74 5.95 -11.20
N ASN A 442 -13.72 5.16 -11.66
CA ASN A 442 -14.42 5.29 -12.93
C ASN A 442 -15.09 6.66 -13.11
N GLY A 443 -14.76 7.36 -14.19
CA GLY A 443 -15.70 8.18 -14.95
C GLY A 443 -15.79 9.67 -14.63
N VAL A 444 -15.58 10.46 -15.70
CA VAL A 444 -16.05 11.83 -15.99
C VAL A 444 -15.00 12.97 -15.93
N CYS A 445 -14.67 13.40 -17.16
CA CYS A 445 -14.20 14.71 -17.65
C CYS A 445 -12.83 15.29 -17.25
N CYS A 446 -12.00 15.44 -18.31
CA CYS A 446 -10.89 16.37 -18.41
C CYS A 446 -11.32 17.84 -18.24
N VAL A 447 -10.50 18.67 -17.61
CA VAL A 447 -10.35 20.09 -17.97
C VAL A 447 -8.88 20.51 -17.87
N ASP A 448 -8.33 20.93 -19.00
CA ASP A 448 -7.06 21.63 -19.13
C ASP A 448 -7.22 23.09 -18.64
N LYS A 449 -6.23 23.62 -17.91
CA LYS A 449 -5.99 25.07 -17.85
C LYS A 449 -4.58 25.39 -17.37
N ALA A 450 -3.82 25.94 -18.31
CA ALA A 450 -2.54 26.58 -18.12
C ALA A 450 -2.57 27.70 -17.07
N SER A 451 -1.53 27.78 -16.24
CA SER A 451 -0.75 29.02 -16.00
C SER A 451 0.49 28.73 -15.13
N ARG A 452 1.54 29.51 -15.42
CA ARG A 452 2.94 29.35 -15.01
C ARG A 452 3.22 29.94 -13.63
N VAL A 453 4.08 29.27 -12.84
CA VAL A 453 5.27 29.84 -12.14
C VAL A 453 6.35 28.73 -12.07
N VAL A 454 7.64 29.08 -12.15
CA VAL A 454 8.83 28.21 -12.44
C VAL A 454 9.94 28.55 -11.41
N PRO A 455 10.91 27.68 -11.01
CA PRO A 455 10.89 26.27 -10.58
C PRO A 455 11.80 25.97 -9.33
N GLY A 456 11.34 25.10 -8.44
CA GLY A 456 12.18 24.06 -7.83
C GLY A 456 11.68 22.75 -8.40
N ARG A 457 12.52 21.94 -9.05
CA ARG A 457 12.10 20.88 -10.00
C ARG A 457 11.26 19.76 -9.36
N LEU A 458 9.94 19.95 -9.28
CA LEU A 458 8.99 18.87 -9.49
C LEU A 458 8.33 19.13 -10.85
N ARG A 459 8.43 18.15 -11.77
CA ARG A 459 7.89 18.29 -13.13
C ARG A 459 6.38 18.57 -13.07
N GLN A 460 5.86 19.33 -14.05
CA GLN A 460 4.42 19.42 -14.32
C GLN A 460 3.81 18.01 -14.33
N GLY A 461 2.75 17.79 -13.53
CA GLY A 461 2.06 16.49 -13.40
C GLY A 461 2.34 15.69 -12.12
N THR A 462 2.63 16.35 -10.98
CA THR A 462 2.74 15.71 -9.65
C THR A 462 1.55 16.09 -8.78
N ASP A 463 1.04 15.17 -7.96
CA ASP A 463 -0.06 15.43 -7.02
C ASP A 463 0.45 15.88 -5.65
N HIS A 464 -0.50 16.14 -4.75
CA HIS A 464 -0.20 16.61 -3.41
C HIS A 464 0.66 15.61 -2.63
N MET A 465 0.43 14.31 -2.82
CA MET A 465 1.14 13.21 -2.15
C MET A 465 2.37 12.73 -2.93
N VAL A 466 3.26 13.66 -3.30
CA VAL A 466 4.46 13.40 -4.13
C VAL A 466 5.43 12.35 -3.58
N MET A 467 5.48 12.17 -2.26
CA MET A 467 6.28 11.11 -1.62
C MET A 467 5.76 9.70 -1.90
N ILE A 468 4.48 9.59 -2.29
CA ILE A 468 3.82 8.35 -2.68
C ILE A 468 3.86 8.21 -4.20
N SER A 469 3.48 9.25 -4.95
CA SER A 469 3.40 9.17 -6.41
C SER A 469 4.77 9.17 -7.12
N ARG A 470 5.79 9.85 -6.57
CA ARG A 470 7.13 10.03 -7.19
C ARG A 470 8.29 9.96 -6.18
N PRO A 471 8.43 8.88 -5.40
CA PRO A 471 9.44 8.79 -4.33
C PRO A 471 10.89 8.85 -4.83
N LYS A 472 11.19 8.33 -6.03
CA LYS A 472 12.56 8.32 -6.57
C LYS A 472 13.00 9.73 -6.97
N GLU A 473 12.14 10.45 -7.69
CA GLU A 473 12.38 11.82 -8.11
C GLU A 473 12.49 12.76 -6.90
N LEU A 474 11.64 12.58 -5.89
CA LEU A 474 11.75 13.32 -4.64
C LEU A 474 13.07 13.03 -3.90
N CYS A 475 13.51 11.76 -3.86
CA CYS A 475 14.81 11.40 -3.31
C CYS A 475 15.97 12.07 -4.05
N LEU A 476 15.96 12.08 -5.38
CA LEU A 476 16.99 12.74 -6.18
C LEU A 476 17.04 14.25 -5.86
N CYS A 477 15.88 14.89 -5.70
CA CYS A 477 15.81 16.29 -5.26
C CYS A 477 16.45 16.48 -3.87
N PHE A 478 16.17 15.58 -2.92
CA PHE A 478 16.80 15.64 -1.60
C PHE A 478 18.31 15.40 -1.65
N GLN A 479 18.79 14.52 -2.52
CA GLN A 479 20.23 14.32 -2.72
C GLN A 479 20.91 15.56 -3.28
N GLU A 480 20.32 16.19 -4.30
CA GLU A 480 20.81 17.45 -4.86
C GLU A 480 20.88 18.55 -3.78
N ILE A 481 19.84 18.65 -2.94
CA ILE A 481 19.82 19.58 -1.81
C ILE A 481 20.96 19.26 -0.85
N VAL A 482 21.11 18.02 -0.37
CA VAL A 482 22.17 17.67 0.58
C VAL A 482 23.57 17.95 0.01
N GLN A 483 23.80 17.68 -1.28
CA GLN A 483 25.07 17.98 -1.95
C GLN A 483 25.37 19.48 -2.05
N GLN A 484 24.35 20.34 -2.03
CA GLN A 484 24.53 21.80 -2.11
C GLN A 484 24.91 22.43 -0.76
N TYR A 485 24.58 21.78 0.36
CA TYR A 485 24.75 22.33 1.71
C TYR A 485 25.73 21.53 2.60
N ASN A 486 26.35 20.48 2.06
CA ASN A 486 27.60 19.88 2.55
C ASN A 486 28.80 20.61 1.96
#